data_AF-U4UAX5-F1
#
_entry.id   AF-U4UAX5-F1
#
_cell.length_a   1.000
_cell.length_b   1.000
_cell.length_c   1.000
_cell.angle_alpha   90.00
_cell.angle_beta   90.00
_cell.angle_gamma   90.00
#
_symmetry.space_group_name_H-M   'P 1'
#
loop_
_entity.id
_entity.type
_entity.pdbx_description
1 polymer ?
#
loop_
_entity_poly.entity_id
_entity_poly.type
_entity_poly.pdbx_seq_one_letter_code
_entity_poly.pdbx_strand_id
1 'polypeptide(L)'
;MVQISQADRDKRLDRASVACETDQQLGIPYVLLDQKKPFVPNHRIVHFDLKGAPPTISYLKKVISLAKNVGASEYEDMFPFSGNLAPLAAKNAYTLEQIKDILLYAQELKLEIIPLVQTFGHMEFALKLKEFAHIREVPGSPQSLCPSRNASLDLVRDLIHQILDVHTAIKYLHIGCDEVFEMGECEICRTELHEALFLKHIQNVASIVHDRNSQLQVIIWDDMLRHIPLPDLQAAKLGDQVEPMVWVYAEDIYRFVQASVWDKYASVFKTAWAASAFKGAFGETLYIPNARRHLENNLRWLDVMSTQSTAFKQGMRGIVLTGWQRYDHFAVLCEMLPAALPSLILNLMATSNGFFNVTHKEQFLSTLSCPRQTERRPSPFLNLDGDPNMSEKLARCLFPGHAFFKLMYRLHNVEEEAKEYIDTTTSQRGWMTAYNTKHKYSLPLRVDELVQDLPRVYHGMTNLARNAADALVGIMDNYTISEWIEQRIYPYIVELDKIQNSSFALKKVLYWPARPLPVLKELEKHGIALN
;
A
#
# COMPACT_ATOMS: atom_id res chain seq x y z
N MET A 1 -15.70 -21.86 48.78
CA MET A 1 -14.81 -22.41 47.73
C MET A 1 -15.60 -23.44 46.95
N VAL A 2 -16.06 -23.10 45.74
CA VAL A 2 -16.76 -24.05 44.87
C VAL A 2 -15.70 -24.90 44.16
N GLN A 3 -15.63 -26.18 44.50
CA GLN A 3 -14.78 -27.15 43.79
C GLN A 3 -15.37 -27.38 42.40
N ILE A 4 -14.69 -26.88 41.37
CA ILE A 4 -14.97 -27.22 39.98
C ILE A 4 -14.55 -28.68 39.77
N SER A 5 -15.47 -29.51 39.28
CA SER A 5 -15.25 -30.93 39.06
C SER A 5 -14.12 -31.18 38.04
N GLN A 6 -13.38 -32.28 38.18
CA GLN A 6 -12.29 -32.65 37.26
C GLN A 6 -12.80 -32.84 35.82
N ALA A 7 -14.05 -33.28 35.66
CA ALA A 7 -14.74 -33.37 34.37
C ALA A 7 -15.03 -32.01 33.70
N ASP A 8 -15.22 -30.94 34.48
CA ASP A 8 -15.36 -29.57 33.94
C ASP A 8 -14.01 -28.93 33.58
N ARG A 9 -12.91 -29.39 34.21
CA ARG A 9 -11.54 -29.04 33.81
C ARG A 9 -11.15 -29.72 32.51
N ASP A 10 -11.44 -31.01 32.36
CA ASP A 10 -11.11 -31.78 31.15
C ASP A 10 -11.94 -31.30 29.94
N LYS A 11 -13.24 -31.00 30.12
CA LYS A 11 -14.06 -30.35 29.06
C LYS A 11 -13.59 -28.95 28.65
N ARG A 12 -12.94 -28.21 29.56
CA ARG A 12 -12.36 -26.89 29.26
C ARG A 12 -11.04 -27.00 28.52
N LEU A 13 -10.23 -28.02 28.82
CA LEU A 13 -9.00 -28.33 28.10
C LEU A 13 -9.31 -28.84 26.67
N ASP A 14 -10.31 -29.69 26.51
CA ASP A 14 -10.80 -30.17 25.20
C ASP A 14 -11.38 -29.05 24.33
N ARG A 15 -12.05 -28.05 24.91
CA ARG A 15 -12.56 -26.91 24.12
C ARG A 15 -11.45 -25.95 23.67
N ALA A 16 -10.39 -25.81 24.46
CA ALA A 16 -9.24 -24.98 24.11
C ALA A 16 -8.35 -25.66 23.05
N SER A 17 -8.18 -26.98 23.11
CA SER A 17 -7.50 -27.76 22.06
C SER A 17 -8.29 -27.78 20.75
N VAL A 18 -9.62 -27.97 20.81
CA VAL A 18 -10.48 -27.95 19.61
C VAL A 18 -10.57 -26.56 18.95
N ALA A 19 -10.55 -25.47 19.72
CA ALA A 19 -10.49 -24.12 19.16
C ALA A 19 -9.15 -23.88 18.42
N CYS A 20 -8.04 -24.36 18.99
CA CYS A 20 -6.72 -24.31 18.36
C CYS A 20 -6.66 -25.14 17.06
N GLU A 21 -7.25 -26.35 17.05
CA GLU A 21 -7.35 -27.20 15.86
C GLU A 21 -8.26 -26.58 14.77
N THR A 22 -9.33 -25.88 15.17
CA THR A 22 -10.27 -25.23 14.23
C THR A 22 -9.65 -23.98 13.61
N ASP A 23 -8.87 -23.19 14.38
CA ASP A 23 -8.17 -22.01 13.87
C ASP A 23 -7.02 -22.38 12.91
N GLN A 24 -6.34 -23.51 13.17
CA GLN A 24 -5.37 -24.07 12.22
C GLN A 24 -6.01 -24.44 10.88
N GLN A 25 -7.25 -24.95 10.87
CA GLN A 25 -7.98 -25.21 9.61
C GLN A 25 -8.37 -23.94 8.84
N LEU A 26 -8.39 -22.78 9.51
CA LEU A 26 -8.63 -21.48 8.87
C LEU A 26 -7.35 -20.86 8.29
N GLY A 27 -6.17 -21.43 8.55
CA GLY A 27 -4.87 -20.87 8.19
C GLY A 27 -4.54 -19.57 8.92
N ILE A 28 -5.13 -19.34 10.10
CA ILE A 28 -4.86 -18.15 10.90
C ILE A 28 -3.42 -18.23 11.45
N PRO A 29 -2.56 -17.21 11.22
CA PRO A 29 -1.21 -17.20 11.75
C PRO A 29 -1.18 -17.34 13.27
N TYR A 30 -0.32 -18.22 13.78
CA TYR A 30 -0.16 -18.40 15.22
C TYR A 30 0.74 -17.31 15.82
N VAL A 31 0.15 -16.51 16.71
CA VAL A 31 0.83 -15.51 17.54
C VAL A 31 0.36 -15.69 18.99
N LEU A 32 1.31 -15.64 19.95
CA LEU A 32 1.02 -15.90 21.37
C LEU A 32 0.33 -14.70 22.02
N LEU A 33 -0.97 -14.54 21.78
CA LEU A 33 -1.78 -13.46 22.35
C LEU A 33 -2.64 -13.96 23.53
N ASP A 34 -2.75 -13.18 24.61
CA ASP A 34 -3.65 -13.50 25.73
C ASP A 34 -5.12 -13.28 25.35
N GLN A 35 -5.78 -14.31 24.85
CA GLN A 35 -7.20 -14.23 24.49
C GLN A 35 -8.15 -14.03 25.69
N LYS A 36 -7.69 -14.26 26.94
CA LYS A 36 -8.52 -14.01 28.14
C LYS A 36 -8.48 -12.55 28.56
N LYS A 37 -7.37 -11.86 28.27
CA LYS A 37 -7.18 -10.42 28.49
C LYS A 37 -6.50 -9.81 27.26
N PRO A 38 -7.23 -9.72 26.13
CA PRO A 38 -6.63 -9.26 24.89
C PRO A 38 -6.18 -7.81 25.01
N PHE A 39 -4.99 -7.53 24.48
CA PHE A 39 -4.54 -6.15 24.30
C PHE A 39 -5.30 -5.53 23.13
N VAL A 40 -6.09 -4.50 23.39
CA VAL A 40 -6.83 -3.77 22.38
C VAL A 40 -6.31 -2.33 22.33
N PRO A 41 -5.67 -1.89 21.23
CA PRO A 41 -5.20 -0.52 21.07
C PRO A 41 -6.34 0.49 21.24
N ASN A 42 -6.08 1.61 21.93
CA ASN A 42 -7.08 2.64 22.18
C ASN A 42 -7.56 3.29 20.88
N HIS A 43 -6.62 3.75 20.06
CA HIS A 43 -6.87 4.23 18.71
C HIS A 43 -6.56 3.11 17.69
N ARG A 44 -7.50 2.87 16.78
CA ARG A 44 -7.37 1.95 15.64
C ARG A 44 -7.75 2.75 14.41
N ILE A 45 -6.77 3.10 13.61
CA ILE A 45 -6.92 4.06 12.51
C ILE A 45 -6.72 3.32 11.19
N VAL A 46 -7.51 3.63 10.18
CA VAL A 46 -7.29 3.20 8.81
C VAL A 46 -6.63 4.34 8.07
N HIS A 47 -5.44 4.11 7.52
CA HIS A 47 -4.80 5.08 6.63
C HIS A 47 -5.23 4.83 5.19
N PHE A 48 -5.72 5.89 4.56
CA PHE A 48 -6.06 5.94 3.15
C PHE A 48 -5.02 6.79 2.43
N ASP A 49 -4.17 6.12 1.65
CA ASP A 49 -3.33 6.76 0.66
C ASP A 49 -4.18 7.09 -0.58
N LEU A 50 -4.31 8.38 -0.88
CA LEU A 50 -5.13 8.88 -1.97
C LEU A 50 -4.30 9.24 -3.22
N LYS A 51 -2.97 9.18 -3.12
CA LYS A 51 -1.98 9.64 -4.10
C LYS A 51 -2.22 9.12 -5.51
N GLY A 52 -2.40 10.06 -6.45
CA GLY A 52 -2.64 9.78 -7.88
C GLY A 52 -3.96 9.07 -8.23
N ALA A 53 -4.56 8.32 -7.31
CA ALA A 53 -5.69 7.42 -7.57
C ALA A 53 -6.77 7.53 -6.48
N PRO A 54 -7.45 8.69 -6.36
CA PRO A 54 -8.46 8.91 -5.34
C PRO A 54 -9.74 8.11 -5.65
N PRO A 55 -10.33 7.39 -4.67
CA PRO A 55 -11.66 6.82 -4.84
C PRO A 55 -12.74 7.90 -4.95
N THR A 56 -13.90 7.58 -5.50
CA THR A 56 -15.04 8.52 -5.47
C THR A 56 -15.50 8.76 -4.03
N ILE A 57 -16.05 9.96 -3.76
CA ILE A 57 -16.60 10.30 -2.44
C ILE A 57 -17.67 9.30 -1.99
N SER A 58 -18.54 8.88 -2.91
CA SER A 58 -19.60 7.93 -2.61
C SER A 58 -19.06 6.55 -2.23
N TYR A 59 -17.95 6.12 -2.83
CA TYR A 59 -17.28 4.89 -2.48
C TYR A 59 -16.54 5.02 -1.14
N LEU A 60 -15.77 6.09 -0.96
CA LEU A 60 -15.00 6.33 0.27
C LEU A 60 -15.91 6.36 1.50
N LYS A 61 -17.08 7.03 1.43
CA LYS A 61 -18.08 7.04 2.50
C LYS A 61 -18.58 5.63 2.87
N LYS A 62 -18.78 4.75 1.87
CA LYS A 62 -19.16 3.35 2.13
C LYS A 62 -18.06 2.59 2.86
N VAL A 63 -16.80 2.80 2.48
CA VAL A 63 -15.64 2.17 3.15
C VAL A 63 -15.51 2.67 4.59
N ILE A 64 -15.58 3.98 4.82
CA ILE A 64 -15.53 4.60 6.16
C ILE A 64 -16.64 4.04 7.06
N SER A 65 -17.87 3.92 6.54
CA SER A 65 -18.99 3.31 7.28
C SER A 65 -18.74 1.86 7.69
N LEU A 66 -18.08 1.07 6.83
CA LEU A 66 -17.77 -0.33 7.11
C LEU A 66 -16.63 -0.48 8.12
N ALA A 67 -15.62 0.38 8.03
CA ALA A 67 -14.48 0.35 8.95
C ALA A 67 -14.90 0.66 10.40
N LYS A 68 -15.92 1.51 10.60
CA LYS A 68 -16.41 1.98 11.92
C LYS A 68 -15.28 2.48 12.84
N ASN A 69 -14.16 2.90 12.25
CA ASN A 69 -12.92 3.27 12.92
C ASN A 69 -12.36 4.55 12.28
N VAL A 70 -11.46 5.20 13.01
CA VAL A 70 -10.82 6.50 12.72
C VAL A 70 -10.09 6.44 11.37
N GLY A 71 -10.08 7.53 10.60
CA GLY A 71 -9.42 7.58 9.27
C GLY A 71 -8.22 8.53 9.26
N ALA A 72 -7.03 8.05 8.92
CA ALA A 72 -5.92 8.91 8.51
C ALA A 72 -5.97 9.08 7.00
N SER A 73 -5.76 10.30 6.50
CA SER A 73 -5.81 10.60 5.07
C SER A 73 -4.51 11.24 4.64
N GLU A 74 -3.84 10.59 3.70
CA GLU A 74 -2.67 11.14 3.00
C GLU A 74 -3.12 11.62 1.63
N TYR A 75 -3.09 12.94 1.44
CA TYR A 75 -3.61 13.57 0.24
C TYR A 75 -2.55 13.74 -0.85
N GLU A 76 -1.36 14.23 -0.50
CA GLU A 76 -0.35 14.74 -1.44
C GLU A 76 -0.98 15.59 -2.56
N ASP A 77 -0.85 15.19 -3.82
CA ASP A 77 -1.41 15.91 -4.97
C ASP A 77 -2.94 15.83 -5.10
N MET A 78 -3.63 15.03 -4.28
CA MET A 78 -5.10 14.97 -4.25
C MET A 78 -5.76 16.01 -3.35
N PHE A 79 -4.98 16.85 -2.66
CA PHE A 79 -5.51 18.04 -2.01
C PHE A 79 -5.64 19.20 -3.02
N PRO A 80 -6.75 19.95 -3.04
CA PRO A 80 -6.96 21.08 -3.93
C PRO A 80 -6.19 22.32 -3.45
N PHE A 81 -4.87 22.26 -3.50
CA PHE A 81 -4.02 23.40 -3.20
C PHE A 81 -4.36 24.59 -4.10
N SER A 82 -4.18 25.80 -3.57
CA SER A 82 -4.53 27.05 -4.23
C SER A 82 -3.39 28.07 -4.17
N GLY A 83 -3.53 29.17 -4.92
CA GLY A 83 -2.52 30.23 -4.99
C GLY A 83 -1.21 29.72 -5.60
N ASN A 84 -0.08 30.02 -4.93
CA ASN A 84 1.25 29.57 -5.37
C ASN A 84 1.39 28.04 -5.38
N LEU A 85 0.56 27.33 -4.60
CA LEU A 85 0.55 25.88 -4.52
C LEU A 85 -0.42 25.22 -5.51
N ALA A 86 -1.20 26.00 -6.28
CA ALA A 86 -2.14 25.44 -7.26
C ALA A 86 -1.53 24.43 -8.26
N PRO A 87 -0.27 24.57 -8.72
CA PRO A 87 0.36 23.57 -9.58
C PRO A 87 0.54 22.19 -8.95
N LEU A 88 0.51 22.08 -7.61
CA LEU A 88 0.65 20.82 -6.88
C LEU A 88 -0.60 19.94 -7.00
N ALA A 89 -1.77 20.55 -7.14
CA ALA A 89 -3.03 19.82 -7.21
C ALA A 89 -3.12 19.07 -8.55
N ALA A 90 -3.34 17.75 -8.47
CA ALA A 90 -3.62 16.97 -9.64
C ALA A 90 -4.93 17.41 -10.30
N LYS A 91 -5.04 17.19 -11.61
CA LYS A 91 -6.23 17.59 -12.38
C LYS A 91 -7.51 16.86 -11.95
N ASN A 92 -7.36 15.73 -11.27
CA ASN A 92 -8.43 14.92 -10.70
C ASN A 92 -8.46 14.94 -9.16
N ALA A 93 -7.76 15.89 -8.53
CA ALA A 93 -7.82 16.09 -7.08
C ALA A 93 -9.25 16.35 -6.61
N TYR A 94 -9.52 16.05 -5.34
CA TYR A 94 -10.81 16.39 -4.74
C TYR A 94 -11.03 17.90 -4.71
N THR A 95 -12.28 18.34 -4.83
CA THR A 95 -12.61 19.75 -4.57
C THR A 95 -12.66 20.03 -3.06
N LEU A 96 -12.59 21.30 -2.67
CA LEU A 96 -12.72 21.69 -1.26
C LEU A 96 -14.08 21.28 -0.66
N GLU A 97 -15.15 21.34 -1.45
CA GLU A 97 -16.48 20.89 -1.05
C GLU A 97 -16.51 19.39 -0.80
N GLN A 98 -15.84 18.61 -1.66
CA GLN A 98 -15.73 17.16 -1.50
C GLN A 98 -14.95 16.77 -0.24
N ILE A 99 -13.84 17.46 0.06
CA ILE A 99 -13.11 17.23 1.32
C ILE A 99 -13.98 17.59 2.51
N LYS A 100 -14.64 18.76 2.51
CA LYS A 100 -15.57 19.17 3.57
C LYS A 100 -16.69 18.14 3.77
N ASP A 101 -17.22 17.57 2.69
CA ASP A 101 -18.24 16.53 2.75
C ASP A 101 -17.72 15.22 3.39
N ILE A 102 -16.45 14.85 3.15
CA ILE A 102 -15.80 13.73 3.86
C ILE A 102 -15.64 14.05 5.35
N LEU A 103 -15.16 15.25 5.69
CA LEU A 103 -14.94 15.66 7.08
C LEU A 103 -16.23 15.68 7.90
N LEU A 104 -17.30 16.26 7.33
CA LEU A 104 -18.62 16.28 7.95
C LEU A 104 -19.15 14.86 8.16
N TYR A 105 -19.01 13.99 7.17
CA TYR A 105 -19.45 12.61 7.27
C TYR A 105 -18.68 11.81 8.33
N ALA A 106 -17.37 12.01 8.43
CA ALA A 106 -16.57 11.40 9.50
C ALA A 106 -17.00 11.92 10.89
N GLN A 107 -17.28 13.22 11.01
CA GLN A 107 -17.79 13.82 12.24
C GLN A 107 -19.15 13.25 12.64
N GLU A 108 -20.08 13.06 11.70
CA GLU A 108 -21.39 12.41 11.94
C GLU A 108 -21.24 10.98 12.48
N LEU A 109 -20.23 10.26 11.98
CA LEU A 109 -19.87 8.93 12.45
C LEU A 109 -19.00 8.94 13.72
N LYS A 110 -18.71 10.12 14.28
CA LYS A 110 -17.83 10.33 15.45
C LYS A 110 -16.42 9.76 15.24
N LEU A 111 -15.96 9.78 14.01
CA LEU A 111 -14.63 9.36 13.63
C LEU A 111 -13.69 10.56 13.69
N GLU A 112 -12.50 10.30 14.21
CA GLU A 112 -11.40 11.26 14.18
C GLU A 112 -10.70 11.17 12.82
N ILE A 113 -10.11 12.28 12.38
CA ILE A 113 -9.31 12.35 11.16
C ILE A 113 -7.93 12.85 11.49
N ILE A 114 -6.91 12.17 10.95
CA ILE A 114 -5.51 12.59 11.03
C ILE A 114 -5.00 12.85 9.60
N PRO A 115 -4.87 14.11 9.18
CA PRO A 115 -4.22 14.41 7.91
C PRO A 115 -2.73 14.09 8.00
N LEU A 116 -2.19 13.48 6.94
CA LEU A 116 -0.76 13.26 6.73
C LEU A 116 -0.28 14.18 5.61
N VAL A 117 0.72 15.01 5.93
CA VAL A 117 1.35 15.95 5.01
C VAL A 117 2.83 15.60 4.92
N GLN A 118 3.33 15.34 3.72
CA GLN A 118 4.76 15.16 3.51
C GLN A 118 5.47 16.51 3.61
N THR A 119 6.54 16.57 4.41
CA THR A 119 7.26 17.82 4.71
C THR A 119 8.77 17.72 4.58
N PHE A 120 9.33 16.55 4.22
CA PHE A 120 10.77 16.39 4.06
C PHE A 120 11.13 15.39 2.95
N GLY A 121 10.95 14.09 3.21
CA GLY A 121 10.94 13.04 2.20
C GLY A 121 9.58 12.93 1.52
N HIS A 122 9.48 12.05 0.52
CA HIS A 122 8.29 11.85 -0.31
C HIS A 122 7.69 13.15 -0.87
N MET A 123 8.57 14.11 -1.21
CA MET A 123 8.18 15.42 -1.73
C MET A 123 8.06 15.42 -3.26
N GLU A 124 8.09 14.26 -3.93
CA GLU A 124 8.11 14.16 -5.39
C GLU A 124 6.91 14.83 -6.03
N PHE A 125 5.75 14.80 -5.36
CA PHE A 125 4.51 15.43 -5.83
C PHE A 125 4.71 16.92 -6.13
N ALA A 126 5.51 17.59 -5.30
CA ALA A 126 5.86 19.00 -5.45
C ALA A 126 7.16 19.17 -6.25
N LEU A 127 8.21 18.48 -5.84
CA LEU A 127 9.55 18.74 -6.33
C LEU A 127 9.75 18.25 -7.75
N LYS A 128 8.91 17.38 -8.32
CA LYS A 128 8.94 17.04 -9.76
C LYS A 128 8.64 18.24 -10.66
N LEU A 129 7.93 19.25 -10.15
CA LEU A 129 7.55 20.43 -10.90
C LEU A 129 8.71 21.43 -11.01
N LYS A 130 8.78 22.14 -12.14
CA LYS A 130 9.88 23.05 -12.45
C LYS A 130 9.97 24.20 -11.44
N GLU A 131 8.83 24.68 -10.98
CA GLU A 131 8.66 25.79 -10.04
C GLU A 131 9.32 25.49 -8.70
N PHE A 132 9.28 24.24 -8.24
CA PHE A 132 9.82 23.81 -6.94
C PHE A 132 11.15 23.03 -7.06
N ALA A 133 11.62 22.73 -8.26
CA ALA A 133 12.86 21.96 -8.44
C ALA A 133 14.11 22.61 -7.82
N HIS A 134 14.11 23.94 -7.66
CA HIS A 134 15.23 24.71 -7.12
C HIS A 134 15.44 24.53 -5.61
N ILE A 135 14.52 23.92 -4.88
CA ILE A 135 14.64 23.65 -3.43
C ILE A 135 14.98 22.19 -3.11
N ARG A 136 15.20 21.33 -4.11
CA ARG A 136 15.62 19.94 -3.90
C ARG A 136 16.95 19.87 -3.15
N GLU A 137 17.11 18.83 -2.35
CA GLU A 137 18.40 18.51 -1.72
C GLU A 137 19.42 18.06 -2.77
N VAL A 138 19.04 17.10 -3.61
CA VAL A 138 19.84 16.67 -4.76
C VAL A 138 19.17 17.14 -6.05
N PRO A 139 19.82 17.92 -6.93
CA PRO A 139 19.19 18.47 -8.13
C PRO A 139 18.51 17.43 -9.03
N GLY A 140 19.11 16.24 -9.14
CA GLY A 140 18.62 15.12 -9.93
C GLY A 140 17.48 14.31 -9.29
N SER A 141 17.17 14.55 -8.02
CA SER A 141 16.21 13.77 -7.25
C SER A 141 15.08 14.65 -6.70
N PRO A 142 13.81 14.39 -7.05
CA PRO A 142 12.67 15.11 -6.49
C PRO A 142 12.21 14.53 -5.13
N GLN A 143 12.97 13.61 -4.52
CA GLN A 143 12.52 12.86 -3.35
C GLN A 143 12.45 13.72 -2.08
N SER A 144 13.46 14.58 -1.87
CA SER A 144 13.57 15.41 -0.67
C SER A 144 13.93 16.86 -0.96
N LEU A 145 13.40 17.75 -0.12
CA LEU A 145 13.77 19.16 -0.11
C LEU A 145 15.06 19.39 0.69
N CYS A 146 15.72 20.50 0.42
CA CYS A 146 16.83 20.99 1.22
C CYS A 146 16.29 21.73 2.46
N PRO A 147 16.45 21.19 3.69
CA PRO A 147 15.84 21.79 4.89
C PRO A 147 16.49 23.12 5.29
N SER A 148 17.69 23.42 4.77
CA SER A 148 18.45 24.62 5.08
C SER A 148 18.11 25.83 4.19
N ARG A 149 17.20 25.68 3.21
CA ARG A 149 16.71 26.78 2.37
C ARG A 149 15.42 27.35 2.95
N ASN A 150 15.35 28.68 3.10
CA ASN A 150 14.12 29.35 3.56
C ASN A 150 12.91 29.04 2.67
N ALA A 151 13.11 29.00 1.35
CA ALA A 151 12.06 28.66 0.38
C ALA A 151 11.47 27.25 0.60
N SER A 152 12.24 26.31 1.13
CA SER A 152 11.73 24.98 1.51
C SER A 152 10.78 25.08 2.71
N LEU A 153 11.16 25.84 3.74
CA LEU A 153 10.30 26.07 4.90
C LEU A 153 9.06 26.91 4.56
N ASP A 154 9.17 27.84 3.61
CA ASP A 154 8.03 28.59 3.07
C ASP A 154 7.02 27.65 2.40
N LEU A 155 7.49 26.73 1.55
CA LEU A 155 6.63 25.72 0.93
C LEU A 155 5.95 24.84 2.00
N VAL A 156 6.71 24.30 2.95
CA VAL A 156 6.17 23.44 4.02
C VAL A 156 5.13 24.19 4.88
N ARG A 157 5.39 25.45 5.19
CA ARG A 157 4.44 26.31 5.90
C ARG A 157 3.15 26.48 5.13
N ASP A 158 3.20 26.78 3.84
CA ASP A 158 2.00 26.95 3.02
C ASP A 158 1.21 25.64 2.87
N LEU A 159 1.90 24.50 2.73
CA LEU A 159 1.28 23.17 2.69
C LEU A 159 0.49 22.89 3.98
N ILE A 160 1.13 23.04 5.14
CA ILE A 160 0.51 22.81 6.45
C ILE A 160 -0.65 23.77 6.67
N HIS A 161 -0.47 25.05 6.36
CA HIS A 161 -1.51 26.06 6.55
C HIS A 161 -2.77 25.77 5.74
N GLN A 162 -2.64 25.44 4.45
CA GLN A 162 -3.81 25.13 3.62
C GLN A 162 -4.55 23.88 4.10
N ILE A 163 -3.83 22.87 4.60
CA ILE A 163 -4.45 21.67 5.19
C ILE A 163 -5.19 22.03 6.49
N LEU A 164 -4.57 22.80 7.39
CA LEU A 164 -5.17 23.21 8.66
C LEU A 164 -6.36 24.16 8.49
N ASP A 165 -6.41 24.94 7.39
CA ASP A 165 -7.56 25.78 7.05
C ASP A 165 -8.83 24.97 6.72
N VAL A 166 -8.66 23.72 6.29
CA VAL A 166 -9.78 22.81 6.01
C VAL A 166 -10.03 21.89 7.20
N HIS A 167 -8.97 21.38 7.82
CA HIS A 167 -9.02 20.41 8.92
C HIS A 167 -9.04 21.08 10.31
N THR A 168 -10.02 21.94 10.57
CA THR A 168 -10.05 22.80 11.76
C THR A 168 -10.35 22.10 13.09
N ALA A 169 -10.89 20.89 13.06
CA ALA A 169 -11.35 20.15 14.26
C ALA A 169 -10.46 18.94 14.63
N ILE A 170 -9.29 18.80 13.99
CA ILE A 170 -8.37 17.68 14.25
C ILE A 170 -7.62 17.88 15.57
N LYS A 171 -7.15 16.76 16.16
CA LYS A 171 -6.28 16.78 17.35
C LYS A 171 -4.84 16.41 17.03
N TYR A 172 -4.64 15.71 15.91
CA TYR A 172 -3.36 15.20 15.46
C TYR A 172 -3.10 15.65 14.02
N LEU A 173 -1.85 15.95 13.72
CA LEU A 173 -1.35 16.16 12.36
C LEU A 173 -0.09 15.31 12.18
N HIS A 174 -0.07 14.48 11.15
CA HIS A 174 1.11 13.70 10.80
C HIS A 174 1.93 14.48 9.75
N ILE A 175 3.20 14.78 10.02
CA ILE A 175 4.05 15.62 9.14
C ILE A 175 5.04 14.80 8.29
N GLY A 176 4.87 13.47 8.25
CA GLY A 176 5.68 12.56 7.43
C GLY A 176 7.08 12.42 8.01
N CYS A 177 8.08 12.88 7.24
CA CYS A 177 9.52 12.88 7.57
C CYS A 177 10.18 11.50 7.56
N ASP A 178 9.66 10.58 6.77
CA ASP A 178 10.21 9.25 6.48
C ASP A 178 11.20 9.26 5.30
N GLU A 179 12.07 8.24 5.29
CA GLU A 179 12.89 7.80 4.16
C GLU A 179 13.79 8.86 3.51
N VAL A 180 14.28 9.85 4.26
CA VAL A 180 15.10 10.97 3.73
C VAL A 180 16.57 10.57 3.49
N PHE A 181 16.81 9.68 2.52
CA PHE A 181 18.12 9.03 2.32
C PHE A 181 19.21 9.94 1.75
N GLU A 182 18.86 10.98 0.98
CA GLU A 182 19.82 11.88 0.32
C GLU A 182 20.05 13.20 1.10
N MET A 183 19.62 13.27 2.37
CA MET A 183 19.84 14.42 3.24
C MET A 183 21.34 14.68 3.46
N GLY A 184 21.78 15.94 3.35
CA GLY A 184 23.17 16.34 3.63
C GLY A 184 24.03 16.47 2.37
N GLU A 185 23.50 16.18 1.19
CA GLU A 185 24.27 16.14 -0.05
C GLU A 185 24.43 17.51 -0.73
N CYS A 186 23.53 18.47 -0.47
CA CYS A 186 23.60 19.77 -1.14
C CYS A 186 24.76 20.65 -0.60
N GLU A 187 25.08 21.72 -1.30
CA GLU A 187 26.17 22.64 -0.91
C GLU A 187 25.97 23.33 0.46
N ILE A 188 24.71 23.48 0.89
CA ILE A 188 24.34 24.12 2.15
C ILE A 188 24.30 23.09 3.29
N CYS A 189 23.66 21.95 3.06
CA CYS A 189 23.43 20.93 4.08
C CYS A 189 24.70 20.16 4.45
N ARG A 190 25.63 19.95 3.50
CA ARG A 190 26.89 19.20 3.74
C ARG A 190 27.78 19.75 4.85
N THR A 191 27.51 20.95 5.34
CA THR A 191 28.26 21.57 6.45
C THR A 191 27.70 21.22 7.83
N GLU A 192 26.50 20.64 7.90
CA GLU A 192 25.85 20.22 9.14
C GLU A 192 25.78 18.68 9.21
N LEU A 193 25.74 18.11 10.43
CA LEU A 193 25.52 16.68 10.61
C LEU A 193 24.09 16.30 10.23
N HIS A 194 23.89 15.08 9.71
CA HIS A 194 22.58 14.60 9.25
C HIS A 194 21.54 14.61 10.37
N GLU A 195 21.91 14.18 11.58
CA GLU A 195 21.04 14.17 12.75
C GLU A 195 20.65 15.59 13.16
N ALA A 196 21.58 16.54 13.08
CA ALA A 196 21.32 17.94 13.40
C ALA A 196 20.36 18.58 12.39
N LEU A 197 20.56 18.33 11.09
CA LEU A 197 19.64 18.77 10.03
C LEU A 197 18.23 18.24 10.25
N PHE A 198 18.10 16.94 10.52
CA PHE A 198 16.82 16.28 10.73
C PHE A 198 16.08 16.83 11.96
N LEU A 199 16.77 16.94 13.10
CA LEU A 199 16.18 17.47 14.33
C LEU A 199 15.77 18.93 14.17
N LYS A 200 16.62 19.76 13.56
CA LYS A 200 16.32 21.18 13.28
C LYS A 200 15.12 21.33 12.35
N HIS A 201 15.01 20.50 11.32
CA HIS A 201 13.86 20.50 10.42
C HIS A 201 12.57 20.16 11.17
N ILE A 202 12.54 19.07 11.96
CA ILE A 202 11.36 18.71 12.75
C ILE A 202 10.94 19.83 13.70
N GLN A 203 11.90 20.46 14.39
CA GLN A 203 11.62 21.58 15.30
C GLN A 203 10.98 22.76 14.56
N ASN A 204 11.51 23.12 13.39
CA ASN A 204 10.95 24.20 12.56
C ASN A 204 9.53 23.87 12.10
N VAL A 205 9.29 22.65 11.63
CA VAL A 205 7.97 22.21 11.16
C VAL A 205 6.97 22.12 12.32
N ALA A 206 7.36 21.57 13.46
CA ALA A 206 6.53 21.54 14.67
C ALA A 206 6.18 22.96 15.14
N SER A 207 7.12 23.90 15.08
CA SER A 207 6.85 25.32 15.37
C SER A 207 5.79 25.90 14.43
N ILE A 208 5.90 25.66 13.12
CA ILE A 208 4.91 26.11 12.12
C ILE A 208 3.50 25.58 12.47
N VAL A 209 3.40 24.30 12.86
CA VAL A 209 2.11 23.72 13.27
C VAL A 209 1.57 24.40 14.53
N HIS A 210 2.40 24.56 15.56
CA HIS A 210 1.97 25.14 16.84
C HIS A 210 1.67 26.63 16.76
N ASP A 211 2.32 27.38 15.88
CA ASP A 211 2.01 28.79 15.60
C ASP A 211 0.59 28.92 15.05
N ARG A 212 0.12 27.94 14.28
CA ARG A 212 -1.26 27.90 13.77
C ARG A 212 -2.24 27.33 14.79
N ASN A 213 -1.86 26.27 15.50
CA ASN A 213 -2.65 25.67 16.58
C ASN A 213 -1.76 24.97 17.62
N SER A 214 -1.52 25.67 18.73
CA SER A 214 -0.69 25.21 19.85
C SER A 214 -1.19 23.95 20.57
N GLN A 215 -2.41 23.49 20.31
CA GLN A 215 -2.98 22.30 20.95
C GLN A 215 -2.80 21.02 20.12
N LEU A 216 -2.41 21.14 18.84
CA LEU A 216 -2.22 19.98 17.98
C LEU A 216 -1.07 19.12 18.46
N GLN A 217 -1.28 17.81 18.44
CA GLN A 217 -0.21 16.84 18.63
C GLN A 217 0.39 16.50 17.26
N VAL A 218 1.69 16.70 17.13
CA VAL A 218 2.42 16.42 15.89
C VAL A 218 2.92 14.98 15.91
N ILE A 219 2.71 14.25 14.81
CA ILE A 219 3.16 12.87 14.63
C ILE A 219 4.20 12.83 13.51
N ILE A 220 5.25 12.03 13.69
CA ILE A 220 6.26 11.75 12.66
C ILE A 220 6.47 10.25 12.51
N TRP A 221 6.87 9.82 11.32
CA TRP A 221 7.40 8.46 11.13
C TRP A 221 8.72 8.29 11.88
N ASP A 222 8.98 7.08 12.38
CA ASP A 222 10.08 6.85 13.31
C ASP A 222 11.43 6.47 12.65
N ASP A 223 11.43 6.03 11.40
CA ASP A 223 12.56 5.36 10.76
C ASP A 223 13.85 6.17 10.81
N MET A 224 13.78 7.47 10.52
CA MET A 224 14.90 8.38 10.60
C MET A 224 15.40 8.63 12.04
N LEU A 225 14.55 8.45 13.06
CA LEU A 225 14.92 8.60 14.49
C LEU A 225 15.71 7.40 15.04
N ARG A 226 15.61 6.24 14.38
CA ARG A 226 16.23 4.99 14.86
C ARG A 226 17.74 5.13 15.02
N HIS A 227 18.38 5.87 14.10
CA HIS A 227 19.83 6.08 14.06
C HIS A 227 20.33 7.23 14.95
N ILE A 228 19.44 8.14 15.38
CA ILE A 228 19.83 9.30 16.19
C ILE A 228 20.19 8.88 17.62
N PRO A 229 21.35 9.30 18.15
CA PRO A 229 21.74 9.02 19.53
C PRO A 229 20.77 9.59 20.57
N LEU A 230 20.62 8.89 21.70
CA LEU A 230 19.76 9.32 22.80
C LEU A 230 20.06 10.75 23.32
N PRO A 231 21.34 11.14 23.54
CA PRO A 231 21.66 12.49 24.04
C PRO A 231 21.16 13.60 23.12
N ASP A 232 21.19 13.38 21.80
CA ASP A 232 20.79 14.39 20.82
C ASP A 232 19.27 14.56 20.80
N LEU A 233 18.51 13.46 20.88
CA LEU A 233 17.05 13.48 21.03
C LEU A 233 16.61 14.22 22.30
N GLN A 234 17.33 14.00 23.41
CA GLN A 234 17.07 14.66 24.69
C GLN A 234 17.46 16.14 24.67
N ALA A 235 18.61 16.48 24.10
CA ALA A 235 19.07 17.85 23.96
C ALA A 235 18.12 18.69 23.11
N ALA A 236 17.60 18.11 22.02
CA ALA A 236 16.59 18.70 21.17
C ALA A 236 15.18 18.76 21.81
N LYS A 237 14.99 18.12 22.98
CA LYS A 237 13.69 17.97 23.68
C LYS A 237 12.60 17.48 22.73
N LEU A 238 12.93 16.50 21.89
CA LEU A 238 12.05 16.10 20.80
C LEU A 238 10.71 15.53 21.30
N GLY A 239 10.72 14.84 22.43
CA GLY A 239 9.51 14.26 23.03
C GLY A 239 8.50 15.24 23.64
N ASP A 240 8.83 16.53 23.69
CA ASP A 240 7.87 17.59 24.01
C ASP A 240 7.24 18.21 22.74
N GLN A 241 7.71 17.84 21.55
CA GLN A 241 7.31 18.45 20.28
C GLN A 241 6.51 17.50 19.40
N VAL A 242 6.87 16.21 19.38
CA VAL A 242 6.28 15.21 18.48
C VAL A 242 6.08 13.86 19.15
N GLU A 243 5.16 13.06 18.62
CA GLU A 243 4.97 11.64 18.94
C GLU A 243 5.48 10.76 17.77
N PRO A 244 6.33 9.74 18.01
CA PRO A 244 6.80 8.86 16.94
C PRO A 244 5.76 7.81 16.57
N MET A 245 5.62 7.53 15.28
CA MET A 245 4.84 6.42 14.75
C MET A 245 5.77 5.35 14.17
N VAL A 246 5.82 4.21 14.88
CA VAL A 246 6.73 3.13 14.55
C VAL A 246 6.11 2.22 13.49
N TRP A 247 6.73 2.15 12.32
CA TRP A 247 6.23 1.37 11.19
C TRP A 247 7.14 0.19 10.83
N VAL A 248 6.53 -0.98 10.72
CA VAL A 248 7.14 -2.21 10.19
C VAL A 248 6.03 -3.06 9.59
N TYR A 249 6.15 -3.38 8.30
CA TYR A 249 5.15 -4.18 7.60
C TYR A 249 5.48 -5.67 7.56
N ALA A 250 6.71 -6.04 7.89
CA ALA A 250 7.14 -7.44 8.00
C ALA A 250 6.55 -8.15 9.25
N GLU A 251 6.65 -9.47 9.26
CA GLU A 251 6.14 -10.35 10.32
C GLU A 251 7.03 -10.33 11.57
N ASP A 252 8.33 -10.10 11.39
CA ASP A 252 9.31 -10.00 12.48
C ASP A 252 9.64 -8.53 12.76
N ILE A 253 8.87 -7.90 13.66
CA ILE A 253 9.02 -6.48 13.99
C ILE A 253 10.35 -6.20 14.70
N TYR A 254 10.78 -7.06 15.63
CA TYR A 254 12.00 -6.84 16.41
C TYR A 254 13.29 -6.95 15.59
N ARG A 255 13.24 -7.64 14.45
CA ARG A 255 14.35 -7.63 13.47
C ARG A 255 14.64 -6.23 12.93
N PHE A 256 13.61 -5.41 12.74
CA PHE A 256 13.74 -4.04 12.21
C PHE A 256 13.82 -2.98 13.31
N VAL A 257 13.14 -3.21 14.43
CA VAL A 257 13.11 -2.29 15.58
C VAL A 257 13.50 -3.05 16.84
N GLN A 258 14.79 -3.05 17.14
CA GLN A 258 15.37 -3.78 18.28
C GLN A 258 14.86 -3.26 19.62
N ALA A 259 14.91 -4.10 20.66
CA ALA A 259 14.49 -3.76 22.03
C ALA A 259 15.10 -2.43 22.55
N SER A 260 16.38 -2.18 22.24
CA SER A 260 17.08 -0.95 22.64
C SER A 260 16.47 0.33 22.05
N VAL A 261 15.84 0.25 20.87
CA VAL A 261 15.14 1.39 20.26
C VAL A 261 13.89 1.73 21.07
N TRP A 262 13.17 0.73 21.58
CA TRP A 262 12.01 0.93 22.43
C TRP A 262 12.39 1.58 23.77
N ASP A 263 13.46 1.11 24.41
CA ASP A 263 14.00 1.73 25.64
C ASP A 263 14.41 3.19 25.40
N LYS A 264 15.11 3.44 24.27
CA LYS A 264 15.48 4.80 23.84
C LYS A 264 14.23 5.67 23.68
N TYR A 265 13.22 5.21 22.94
CA TYR A 265 12.01 5.98 22.70
C TYR A 265 11.22 6.22 23.99
N ALA A 266 11.06 5.22 24.86
CA ALA A 266 10.37 5.38 26.14
C ALA A 266 11.05 6.39 27.08
N SER A 267 12.37 6.59 26.95
CA SER A 267 13.12 7.59 27.71
C SER A 267 12.95 9.03 27.19
N VAL A 268 12.57 9.20 25.92
CA VAL A 268 12.42 10.50 25.26
C VAL A 268 10.94 10.91 25.15
N PHE A 269 10.09 10.02 24.66
CA PHE A 269 8.71 10.27 24.31
C PHE A 269 7.74 9.77 25.38
N LYS A 270 6.64 10.50 25.58
CA LYS A 270 5.59 10.12 26.55
C LYS A 270 4.75 8.94 26.07
N THR A 271 4.63 8.77 24.77
CA THR A 271 3.88 7.73 24.07
C THR A 271 4.52 7.45 22.70
N ALA A 272 4.01 6.44 22.00
CA ALA A 272 4.33 6.13 20.62
C ALA A 272 3.11 5.51 19.92
N TRP A 273 3.05 5.61 18.60
CA TRP A 273 2.10 4.93 17.74
C TRP A 273 2.74 3.70 17.09
N ALA A 274 1.90 2.77 16.66
CA ALA A 274 2.29 1.66 15.79
C ALA A 274 1.65 1.83 14.41
N ALA A 275 2.31 1.33 13.37
CA ALA A 275 1.77 1.25 12.03
C ALA A 275 2.01 -0.13 11.40
N SER A 276 0.90 -0.79 11.08
CA SER A 276 0.80 -2.03 10.32
C SER A 276 0.28 -1.74 8.91
N ALA A 277 0.02 -2.76 8.10
CA ALA A 277 -0.60 -2.61 6.78
C ALA A 277 -1.78 -3.58 6.57
N PHE A 278 -2.74 -3.21 5.72
CA PHE A 278 -3.80 -4.09 5.23
C PHE A 278 -3.79 -4.30 3.70
N LYS A 279 -3.05 -3.45 2.97
CA LYS A 279 -2.73 -3.55 1.54
C LYS A 279 -1.43 -2.80 1.27
N GLY A 280 -0.80 -3.01 0.11
CA GLY A 280 0.47 -2.39 -0.21
C GLY A 280 1.61 -2.96 0.64
N ALA A 281 2.70 -2.21 0.77
CA ALA A 281 3.85 -2.50 1.66
C ALA A 281 4.68 -3.78 1.39
N PHE A 282 4.22 -4.70 0.54
CA PHE A 282 4.94 -5.96 0.26
C PHE A 282 5.57 -6.07 -1.11
N GLY A 283 5.01 -5.40 -2.12
CA GLY A 283 5.64 -5.29 -3.43
C GLY A 283 4.97 -4.21 -4.27
N GLU A 284 5.79 -3.42 -4.96
CA GLU A 284 5.34 -2.26 -5.73
C GLU A 284 4.41 -2.65 -6.89
N THR A 285 4.55 -3.87 -7.39
CA THR A 285 3.80 -4.36 -8.56
C THR A 285 2.65 -5.31 -8.23
N LEU A 286 2.37 -5.57 -6.95
CA LEU A 286 1.29 -6.46 -6.54
C LEU A 286 -0.07 -5.82 -6.79
N TYR A 287 -1.07 -6.64 -7.13
CA TYR A 287 -2.44 -6.19 -7.39
C TYR A 287 -3.51 -6.96 -6.60
N ILE A 288 -3.12 -8.02 -5.88
CA ILE A 288 -3.98 -8.79 -4.97
C ILE A 288 -3.34 -8.78 -3.58
N PRO A 289 -4.04 -8.27 -2.55
CA PRO A 289 -3.52 -8.28 -1.19
C PRO A 289 -3.41 -9.70 -0.65
N ASN A 290 -2.25 -10.02 -0.08
CA ASN A 290 -2.06 -11.23 0.71
C ASN A 290 -2.61 -11.00 2.12
N ALA A 291 -3.89 -11.31 2.32
CA ALA A 291 -4.59 -11.04 3.57
C ALA A 291 -4.05 -11.86 4.74
N ARG A 292 -3.54 -13.08 4.50
CA ARG A 292 -2.85 -13.87 5.53
C ARG A 292 -1.64 -13.14 6.09
N ARG A 293 -0.81 -12.58 5.20
CA ARG A 293 0.41 -11.87 5.57
C ARG A 293 0.12 -10.58 6.33
N HIS A 294 -0.85 -9.80 5.87
CA HIS A 294 -1.31 -8.61 6.59
C HIS A 294 -1.89 -8.98 7.97
N LEU A 295 -2.68 -10.05 8.08
CA LEU A 295 -3.19 -10.53 9.36
C LEU A 295 -2.06 -10.89 10.31
N GLU A 296 -1.04 -11.61 9.83
CA GLU A 296 0.14 -11.92 10.64
C GLU A 296 0.83 -10.66 11.14
N ASN A 297 1.11 -9.69 10.27
CA ASN A 297 1.72 -8.41 10.65
C ASN A 297 0.89 -7.68 11.72
N ASN A 298 -0.44 -7.62 11.59
CA ASN A 298 -1.30 -6.98 12.58
C ASN A 298 -1.33 -7.72 13.92
N LEU A 299 -1.36 -9.06 13.92
CA LEU A 299 -1.30 -9.86 15.14
C LEU A 299 0.06 -9.72 15.85
N ARG A 300 1.15 -9.63 15.09
CA ARG A 300 2.51 -9.38 15.62
C ARG A 300 2.62 -7.99 16.23
N TRP A 301 1.99 -6.99 15.63
CA TRP A 301 1.90 -5.66 16.23
C TRP A 301 1.15 -5.66 17.56
N LEU A 302 0.03 -6.40 17.67
CA LEU A 302 -0.68 -6.53 18.95
C LEU A 302 0.19 -7.14 20.05
N ASP A 303 0.99 -8.15 19.71
CA ASP A 303 1.96 -8.77 20.63
C ASP A 303 3.03 -7.78 21.10
N VAL A 304 3.69 -7.10 20.15
CA VAL A 304 4.70 -6.07 20.46
C VAL A 304 4.11 -4.94 21.29
N MET A 305 2.96 -4.40 20.90
CA MET A 305 2.30 -3.32 21.64
C MET A 305 1.90 -3.75 23.04
N SER A 306 1.43 -4.99 23.23
CA SER A 306 1.08 -5.50 24.56
C SER A 306 2.28 -5.52 25.52
N THR A 307 3.47 -5.77 24.98
CA THR A 307 4.74 -5.77 25.73
C THR A 307 5.25 -4.35 25.95
N GLN A 308 5.40 -3.58 24.87
CA GLN A 308 6.10 -2.30 24.88
C GLN A 308 5.26 -1.14 25.44
N SER A 309 3.94 -1.26 25.48
CA SER A 309 3.07 -0.22 26.04
C SER A 309 3.41 0.10 27.49
N THR A 310 3.87 -0.87 28.29
CA THR A 310 4.24 -0.64 29.70
C THR A 310 5.50 0.21 29.89
N ALA A 311 6.36 0.33 28.87
CA ALA A 311 7.57 1.14 28.93
C ALA A 311 7.27 2.64 28.79
N PHE A 312 6.22 3.01 28.04
CA PHE A 312 5.85 4.40 27.83
C PHE A 312 4.99 4.95 28.97
N LYS A 313 5.28 6.18 29.42
CA LYS A 313 4.57 6.83 30.54
C LYS A 313 3.06 6.94 30.32
N GLN A 314 2.60 7.10 29.07
CA GLN A 314 1.20 7.18 28.69
C GLN A 314 0.69 5.93 27.94
N GLY A 315 1.47 4.85 27.93
CA GLY A 315 1.20 3.70 27.07
C GLY A 315 1.45 3.99 25.59
N MET A 316 1.25 2.99 24.74
CA MET A 316 1.15 3.22 23.28
C MET A 316 -0.21 3.82 22.93
N ARG A 317 -0.20 4.84 22.07
CA ARG A 317 -1.39 5.62 21.72
C ARG A 317 -2.40 4.80 20.92
N GLY A 318 -1.92 4.09 19.90
CA GLY A 318 -2.77 3.30 19.03
C GLY A 318 -2.01 2.69 17.86
N ILE A 319 -2.77 2.06 16.97
CA ILE A 319 -2.28 1.45 15.74
C ILE A 319 -2.94 2.06 14.51
N VAL A 320 -2.17 2.28 13.46
CA VAL A 320 -2.63 2.69 12.14
C VAL A 320 -2.45 1.52 11.16
N LEU A 321 -3.52 1.10 10.50
CA LEU A 321 -3.52 0.11 9.44
C LEU A 321 -3.34 0.86 8.12
N THR A 322 -2.12 0.88 7.61
CA THR A 322 -1.75 1.57 6.37
C THR A 322 -2.26 0.86 5.13
N GLY A 323 -2.61 1.66 4.13
CA GLY A 323 -3.16 1.20 2.87
C GLY A 323 -2.56 1.94 1.69
N TRP A 324 -1.27 1.72 1.45
CA TRP A 324 -0.48 2.36 0.38
C TRP A 324 -1.03 2.08 -1.00
N GLN A 325 -1.10 3.10 -1.84
CA GLN A 325 -1.66 3.08 -3.20
C GLN A 325 -0.56 2.96 -4.27
N ARG A 326 0.63 3.48 -3.96
CA ARG A 326 1.88 3.33 -4.70
C ARG A 326 3.05 3.67 -3.76
N TYR A 327 4.29 3.35 -4.16
CA TYR A 327 5.48 3.56 -3.30
C TYR A 327 6.03 4.97 -3.38
N ASP A 328 5.94 5.58 -4.57
CA ASP A 328 6.28 6.99 -4.81
C ASP A 328 5.44 7.53 -5.98
N HIS A 329 5.61 8.80 -6.33
CA HIS A 329 4.85 9.45 -7.41
C HIS A 329 5.12 8.96 -8.83
N PHE A 330 6.20 8.22 -9.04
CA PHE A 330 6.63 7.65 -10.31
C PHE A 330 6.33 6.15 -10.41
N ALA A 331 6.14 5.48 -9.28
CA ALA A 331 5.74 4.08 -9.22
C ALA A 331 4.32 3.85 -9.78
N VAL A 332 4.12 2.64 -10.32
CA VAL A 332 2.81 2.14 -10.75
C VAL A 332 1.87 1.93 -9.56
N LEU A 333 0.57 1.79 -9.84
CA LEU A 333 -0.43 1.46 -8.82
C LEU A 333 -0.24 0.04 -8.31
N CYS A 334 -0.18 -0.14 -6.98
CA CYS A 334 -0.19 -1.47 -6.36
C CYS A 334 -1.64 -1.95 -6.12
N GLU A 335 -1.92 -2.64 -5.00
CA GLU A 335 -3.24 -3.17 -4.73
C GLU A 335 -4.29 -2.07 -4.52
N MET A 336 -5.31 -2.07 -5.37
CA MET A 336 -6.39 -1.08 -5.32
C MET A 336 -7.31 -1.32 -4.11
N LEU A 337 -7.73 -0.25 -3.44
CA LEU A 337 -8.65 -0.29 -2.30
C LEU A 337 -9.90 -1.20 -2.49
N PRO A 338 -10.63 -1.20 -3.63
CA PRO A 338 -11.78 -2.10 -3.81
C PRO A 338 -11.47 -3.59 -3.77
N ALA A 339 -10.25 -4.01 -4.14
CA ALA A 339 -9.81 -5.40 -3.98
C ALA A 339 -9.32 -5.69 -2.54
N ALA A 340 -8.94 -4.66 -1.78
CA ALA A 340 -8.39 -4.80 -0.44
C ALA A 340 -9.40 -4.78 0.70
N LEU A 341 -10.68 -4.45 0.44
CA LEU A 341 -11.67 -4.31 1.50
C LEU A 341 -11.83 -5.56 2.40
N PRO A 342 -11.80 -6.80 1.88
CA PRO A 342 -11.77 -7.99 2.74
C PRO A 342 -10.56 -8.05 3.69
N SER A 343 -9.37 -7.70 3.19
CA SER A 343 -8.15 -7.62 4.00
C SER A 343 -8.28 -6.53 5.07
N LEU A 344 -8.82 -5.36 4.71
CA LEU A 344 -9.08 -4.27 5.67
C LEU A 344 -9.98 -4.74 6.82
N ILE A 345 -11.12 -5.36 6.50
CA ILE A 345 -12.07 -5.83 7.52
C ILE A 345 -11.46 -6.91 8.40
N LEU A 346 -10.70 -7.85 7.82
CA LEU A 346 -10.00 -8.89 8.57
C LEU A 346 -9.04 -8.30 9.61
N ASN A 347 -8.20 -7.35 9.19
CA ASN A 347 -7.20 -6.71 10.04
C ASN A 347 -7.82 -5.78 11.08
N LEU A 348 -8.89 -5.05 10.72
CA LEU A 348 -9.65 -4.23 11.66
C LEU A 348 -10.33 -5.08 12.73
N MET A 349 -10.87 -6.24 12.37
CA MET A 349 -11.45 -7.17 13.34
C MET A 349 -10.37 -7.71 14.29
N ALA A 350 -9.20 -8.09 13.78
CA ALA A 350 -8.09 -8.54 14.61
C ALA A 350 -7.69 -7.47 15.64
N THR A 351 -7.47 -6.23 15.19
CA THR A 351 -7.02 -5.11 16.04
C THR A 351 -8.11 -4.57 16.97
N SER A 352 -9.39 -4.70 16.60
CA SER A 352 -10.51 -4.30 17.45
C SER A 352 -10.82 -5.29 18.57
N ASN A 353 -10.40 -6.56 18.42
CA ASN A 353 -10.62 -7.60 19.42
C ASN A 353 -9.33 -8.04 20.14
N GLY A 354 -8.16 -7.62 19.64
CA GLY A 354 -6.86 -8.03 20.14
C GLY A 354 -6.45 -9.45 19.72
N PHE A 355 -7.22 -10.10 18.85
CA PHE A 355 -6.96 -11.39 18.20
C PHE A 355 -7.99 -11.63 17.09
N PHE A 356 -7.78 -12.65 16.25
CA PHE A 356 -8.77 -13.12 15.28
C PHE A 356 -8.84 -14.66 15.32
N ASN A 357 -10.05 -15.22 15.28
CA ASN A 357 -10.30 -16.66 15.37
C ASN A 357 -11.71 -17.02 14.87
N VAL A 358 -12.08 -18.30 14.95
CA VAL A 358 -13.40 -18.80 14.50
C VAL A 358 -14.62 -18.10 15.12
N THR A 359 -14.53 -17.52 16.32
CA THR A 359 -15.68 -16.86 16.97
C THR A 359 -16.13 -15.60 16.24
N HIS A 360 -15.27 -15.06 15.38
CA HIS A 360 -15.52 -13.85 14.61
C HIS A 360 -16.25 -14.10 13.27
N LYS A 361 -16.52 -15.37 12.93
CA LYS A 361 -17.13 -15.78 11.64
C LYS A 361 -18.36 -14.95 11.25
N GLU A 362 -19.37 -14.89 12.12
CA GLU A 362 -20.65 -14.25 11.79
C GLU A 362 -20.49 -12.74 11.59
N GLN A 363 -19.65 -12.08 12.40
CA GLN A 363 -19.36 -10.66 12.25
C GLN A 363 -18.60 -10.38 10.96
N PHE A 364 -17.61 -11.21 10.62
CA PHE A 364 -16.81 -11.05 9.40
C PHE A 364 -17.67 -11.21 8.14
N LEU A 365 -18.44 -12.30 8.05
CA LEU A 365 -19.31 -12.58 6.91
C LEU A 365 -20.44 -11.55 6.77
N SER A 366 -21.05 -11.11 7.87
CA SER A 366 -22.12 -10.10 7.82
C SER A 366 -21.59 -8.72 7.42
N THR A 367 -20.41 -8.31 7.90
CA THR A 367 -19.79 -7.02 7.52
C THR A 367 -19.50 -6.96 6.03
N LEU A 368 -19.05 -8.09 5.45
CA LEU A 368 -18.80 -8.20 4.01
C LEU A 368 -20.05 -8.50 3.18
N SER A 369 -21.24 -8.53 3.80
CA SER A 369 -22.52 -8.85 3.15
C SER A 369 -22.46 -10.18 2.38
N CYS A 370 -21.85 -11.19 2.99
CA CYS A 370 -21.77 -12.53 2.41
C CYS A 370 -23.11 -13.26 2.56
N PRO A 371 -23.59 -13.96 1.51
CA PRO A 371 -24.79 -14.78 1.61
C PRO A 371 -24.57 -15.90 2.63
N ARG A 372 -25.62 -16.24 3.40
CA ARG A 372 -25.56 -17.35 4.35
C ARG A 372 -25.24 -18.65 3.60
N GLN A 373 -24.15 -19.29 4.00
CA GLN A 373 -23.77 -20.60 3.47
C GLN A 373 -24.79 -21.65 3.92
N THR A 374 -25.58 -22.16 2.99
CA THR A 374 -26.52 -23.28 3.20
C THR A 374 -25.86 -24.64 2.91
N GLU A 375 -24.53 -24.72 3.00
CA GLU A 375 -23.78 -25.92 2.62
C GLU A 375 -24.10 -27.10 3.56
N ARG A 376 -24.43 -28.25 2.95
CA ARG A 376 -24.69 -29.52 3.65
C ARG A 376 -23.43 -30.14 4.28
N ARG A 377 -22.24 -29.62 3.97
CA ARG A 377 -20.95 -30.11 4.49
C ARG A 377 -20.26 -29.00 5.30
N PRO A 378 -19.66 -29.29 6.46
CA PRO A 378 -18.89 -28.31 7.21
C PRO A 378 -17.62 -27.98 6.42
N SER A 379 -17.61 -26.82 5.76
CA SER A 379 -16.39 -26.23 5.19
C SER A 379 -16.00 -24.99 6.02
N PRO A 380 -14.69 -24.73 6.21
CA PRO A 380 -14.26 -23.55 6.92
C PRO A 380 -14.63 -22.29 6.12
N PHE A 381 -14.97 -21.21 6.84
CA PHE A 381 -15.39 -19.95 6.21
C PHE A 381 -14.21 -19.17 5.59
N LEU A 382 -12.99 -19.51 5.99
CA LEU A 382 -11.72 -19.02 5.47
C LEU A 382 -10.73 -20.20 5.38
N ASN A 383 -9.76 -20.09 4.49
CA ASN A 383 -8.60 -21.00 4.41
C ASN A 383 -7.40 -20.18 3.95
N LEU A 384 -6.78 -19.44 4.87
CA LEU A 384 -5.74 -18.48 4.53
C LEU A 384 -4.43 -19.14 4.08
N ASP A 385 -4.19 -20.41 4.41
CA ASP A 385 -3.00 -21.12 3.93
C ASP A 385 -3.14 -21.54 2.45
N GLY A 386 -4.34 -21.97 2.04
CA GLY A 386 -4.62 -22.34 0.64
C GLY A 386 -5.13 -21.21 -0.25
N ASP A 387 -5.79 -20.21 0.33
CA ASP A 387 -6.37 -19.04 -0.31
C ASP A 387 -6.01 -17.76 0.49
N PRO A 388 -4.73 -17.35 0.48
CA PRO A 388 -4.25 -16.19 1.25
C PRO A 388 -4.90 -14.87 0.85
N ASN A 389 -5.53 -14.84 -0.33
CA ASN A 389 -6.18 -13.68 -0.92
C ASN A 389 -7.71 -13.70 -0.69
N MET A 390 -8.23 -14.76 -0.06
CA MET A 390 -9.64 -15.01 0.23
C MET A 390 -10.57 -14.96 -1.00
N SER A 391 -10.02 -15.25 -2.18
CA SER A 391 -10.71 -15.10 -3.46
C SER A 391 -11.83 -16.13 -3.65
N GLU A 392 -11.66 -17.36 -3.17
CA GLU A 392 -12.63 -18.44 -3.38
C GLU A 392 -13.86 -18.24 -2.49
N LYS A 393 -13.63 -18.13 -1.18
CA LYS A 393 -14.72 -18.08 -0.19
C LYS A 393 -15.49 -16.77 -0.22
N LEU A 394 -14.83 -15.66 -0.55
CA LEU A 394 -15.45 -14.33 -0.54
C LEU A 394 -15.97 -13.87 -1.91
N ALA A 395 -15.79 -14.66 -2.98
CA ALA A 395 -16.32 -14.34 -4.30
C ALA A 395 -17.84 -14.08 -4.30
N ARG A 396 -18.60 -14.71 -3.39
CA ARG A 396 -20.06 -14.57 -3.32
C ARG A 396 -20.53 -13.36 -2.49
N CYS A 397 -19.62 -12.65 -1.82
CA CYS A 397 -19.96 -11.53 -0.96
C CYS A 397 -20.27 -10.26 -1.76
N LEU A 398 -21.04 -9.36 -1.16
CA LEU A 398 -21.61 -8.17 -1.82
C LEU A 398 -21.12 -6.85 -1.22
N PHE A 399 -19.89 -6.82 -0.72
CA PHE A 399 -19.27 -5.61 -0.20
C PHE A 399 -18.99 -4.57 -1.32
N PRO A 400 -18.80 -3.28 -0.97
CA PRO A 400 -18.39 -2.25 -1.93
C PRO A 400 -17.06 -2.61 -2.62
N GLY A 401 -17.08 -2.80 -3.93
CA GLY A 401 -15.90 -3.21 -4.71
C GLY A 401 -15.80 -4.71 -5.00
N HIS A 402 -16.76 -5.53 -4.55
CA HIS A 402 -16.74 -6.98 -4.74
C HIS A 402 -16.65 -7.43 -6.22
N ALA A 403 -17.16 -6.63 -7.17
CA ALA A 403 -17.05 -6.92 -8.59
C ALA A 403 -15.58 -6.89 -9.05
N PHE A 404 -14.84 -5.86 -8.63
CA PHE A 404 -13.42 -5.72 -8.92
C PHE A 404 -12.57 -6.76 -8.17
N PHE A 405 -12.90 -7.03 -6.89
CA PHE A 405 -12.26 -8.11 -6.12
C PHE A 405 -12.32 -9.47 -6.85
N LYS A 406 -13.52 -9.88 -7.31
CA LYS A 406 -13.69 -11.10 -8.11
C LYS A 406 -12.89 -11.09 -9.40
N LEU A 407 -12.81 -9.92 -10.04
CA LEU A 407 -12.09 -9.76 -11.30
C LEU A 407 -10.60 -10.03 -11.12
N MET A 408 -10.00 -9.70 -9.97
CA MET A 408 -8.56 -9.91 -9.74
C MET A 408 -8.15 -11.38 -9.83
N TYR A 409 -8.98 -12.30 -9.30
CA TYR A 409 -8.73 -13.73 -9.45
C TYR A 409 -8.80 -14.18 -10.91
N ARG A 410 -9.78 -13.66 -11.67
CA ARG A 410 -9.88 -13.94 -13.10
C ARG A 410 -8.70 -13.36 -13.89
N LEU A 411 -8.26 -12.15 -13.53
CA LEU A 411 -7.10 -11.50 -14.12
C LEU A 411 -5.87 -12.37 -13.96
N HIS A 412 -5.59 -12.84 -12.75
CA HIS A 412 -4.42 -13.70 -12.49
C HIS A 412 -4.38 -14.92 -13.42
N ASN A 413 -5.48 -15.64 -13.56
CA ASN A 413 -5.51 -16.84 -14.40
C ASN A 413 -5.28 -16.54 -15.89
N VAL A 414 -5.90 -15.47 -16.42
CA VAL A 414 -5.73 -15.10 -17.84
C VAL A 414 -4.35 -14.47 -18.07
N GLU A 415 -3.81 -13.76 -17.09
CA GLU A 415 -2.46 -13.20 -17.13
C GLU A 415 -1.41 -14.31 -17.25
N GLU A 416 -1.48 -15.34 -16.40
CA GLU A 416 -0.57 -16.49 -16.47
C GLU A 416 -0.69 -17.21 -17.82
N GLU A 417 -1.91 -17.38 -18.32
CA GLU A 417 -2.14 -17.95 -19.64
C GLU A 417 -1.52 -17.10 -20.77
N ALA A 418 -1.65 -15.77 -20.70
CA ALA A 418 -1.08 -14.87 -21.67
C ALA A 418 0.46 -14.87 -21.62
N LYS A 419 1.05 -14.90 -20.41
CA LYS A 419 2.51 -15.03 -20.22
C LYS A 419 3.03 -16.32 -20.83
N GLU A 420 2.41 -17.45 -20.52
CA GLU A 420 2.79 -18.76 -21.07
C GLU A 420 2.69 -18.78 -22.59
N TYR A 421 1.61 -18.23 -23.15
CA TYR A 421 1.42 -18.11 -24.59
C TYR A 421 2.50 -17.25 -25.27
N ILE A 422 2.80 -16.08 -24.71
CA ILE A 422 3.81 -15.15 -25.23
C ILE A 422 5.20 -15.80 -25.18
N ASP A 423 5.57 -16.39 -24.03
CA ASP A 423 6.88 -17.03 -23.86
C ASP A 423 7.04 -18.24 -24.78
N THR A 424 6.01 -19.09 -24.87
CA THR A 424 5.99 -20.24 -25.77
C THR A 424 6.20 -19.82 -27.22
N THR A 425 5.49 -18.78 -27.66
CA THR A 425 5.51 -18.31 -29.05
C THR A 425 6.83 -17.61 -29.40
N THR A 426 7.36 -16.78 -28.49
CA THR A 426 8.47 -15.86 -28.80
C THR A 426 9.84 -16.33 -28.33
N SER A 427 9.90 -17.27 -27.38
CA SER A 427 11.17 -17.70 -26.76
C SER A 427 11.36 -19.21 -26.79
N GLN A 428 10.36 -20.01 -26.39
CA GLN A 428 10.53 -21.46 -26.28
C GLN A 428 10.48 -22.18 -27.63
N ARG A 429 9.73 -21.65 -28.60
CA ARG A 429 9.57 -22.25 -29.94
C ARG A 429 10.38 -21.47 -30.98
N GLY A 430 11.11 -22.18 -31.84
CA GLY A 430 12.13 -21.60 -32.74
C GLY A 430 11.61 -20.95 -34.03
N TRP A 431 10.33 -20.62 -34.14
CA TRP A 431 9.72 -20.13 -35.40
C TRP A 431 9.23 -18.67 -35.34
N MET A 432 9.14 -18.06 -34.17
CA MET A 432 8.72 -16.65 -34.02
C MET A 432 9.61 -15.88 -33.02
N THR A 433 10.84 -16.35 -32.80
CA THR A 433 11.81 -15.62 -31.98
C THR A 433 12.19 -14.28 -32.59
N ALA A 434 12.83 -13.42 -31.79
CA ALA A 434 13.40 -12.15 -32.27
C ALA A 434 14.33 -12.34 -33.48
N TYR A 435 15.05 -13.46 -33.58
CA TYR A 435 15.86 -13.81 -34.75
C TYR A 435 14.99 -14.06 -35.99
N ASN A 436 13.94 -14.86 -35.85
CA ASN A 436 13.05 -15.19 -36.97
C ASN A 436 12.39 -13.94 -37.54
N THR A 437 11.83 -13.09 -36.66
CA THR A 437 11.12 -11.87 -37.04
C THR A 437 12.06 -10.86 -37.68
N LYS A 438 13.25 -10.62 -37.10
CA LYS A 438 14.27 -9.70 -37.64
C LYS A 438 14.73 -10.08 -39.03
N HIS A 439 14.99 -11.37 -39.26
CA HIS A 439 15.49 -11.86 -40.54
C HIS A 439 14.39 -12.26 -41.54
N LYS A 440 13.11 -12.14 -41.16
CA LYS A 440 11.97 -12.65 -41.92
C LYS A 440 12.17 -14.11 -42.37
N TYR A 441 12.77 -14.92 -41.49
CA TYR A 441 13.21 -16.27 -41.78
C TYR A 441 12.52 -17.26 -40.83
N SER A 442 11.45 -17.89 -41.33
CA SER A 442 10.70 -18.91 -40.60
C SER A 442 9.91 -19.79 -41.56
N LEU A 443 9.39 -20.91 -41.05
CA LEU A 443 8.52 -21.83 -41.78
C LEU A 443 7.04 -21.43 -41.55
N PRO A 444 6.29 -20.96 -42.56
CA PRO A 444 4.92 -20.45 -42.39
C PRO A 444 3.96 -21.41 -41.68
N LEU A 445 4.04 -22.72 -42.00
CA LEU A 445 3.21 -23.75 -41.36
C LEU A 445 3.37 -23.76 -39.83
N ARG A 446 4.61 -23.63 -39.34
CA ARG A 446 4.90 -23.62 -37.89
C ARG A 446 4.49 -22.31 -37.25
N VAL A 447 4.54 -21.21 -38.00
CA VAL A 447 4.00 -19.92 -37.54
C VAL A 447 2.49 -20.01 -37.35
N ASP A 448 1.75 -20.67 -38.26
CA ASP A 448 0.31 -20.88 -38.11
C ASP A 448 -0.05 -21.72 -36.88
N GLU A 449 0.70 -22.81 -36.61
CA GLU A 449 0.52 -23.61 -35.40
C GLU A 449 0.71 -22.79 -34.12
N LEU A 450 1.72 -21.91 -34.07
CA LEU A 450 1.99 -21.07 -32.88
C LEU A 450 0.93 -20.00 -32.64
N VAL A 451 0.30 -19.47 -33.69
CA VAL A 451 -0.71 -18.40 -33.56
C VAL A 451 -2.15 -18.91 -33.53
N GLN A 452 -2.36 -20.23 -33.45
CA GLN A 452 -3.69 -20.81 -33.42
C GLN A 452 -4.53 -20.31 -32.24
N ASP A 453 -3.94 -20.20 -31.05
CA ASP A 453 -4.63 -19.74 -29.83
C ASP A 453 -4.66 -18.22 -29.65
N LEU A 454 -3.94 -17.47 -30.50
CA LEU A 454 -3.82 -16.01 -30.39
C LEU A 454 -5.17 -15.29 -30.25
N PRO A 455 -6.22 -15.58 -31.06
CA PRO A 455 -7.49 -14.87 -30.94
C PRO A 455 -8.16 -15.08 -29.59
N ARG A 456 -8.01 -16.27 -29.00
CA ARG A 456 -8.60 -16.65 -27.71
C ARG A 456 -7.93 -15.89 -26.57
N VAL A 457 -6.59 -15.90 -26.53
CA VAL A 457 -5.79 -15.17 -25.53
C VAL A 457 -6.02 -13.67 -25.65
N TYR A 458 -5.99 -13.12 -26.87
CA TYR A 458 -6.26 -11.71 -27.14
C TYR A 458 -7.66 -11.27 -26.70
N HIS A 459 -8.68 -12.08 -27.01
CA HIS A 459 -10.05 -11.80 -26.56
C HIS A 459 -10.18 -11.87 -25.04
N GLY A 460 -9.46 -12.80 -24.39
CA GLY A 460 -9.35 -12.88 -22.93
C GLY A 460 -8.89 -11.56 -22.31
N MET A 461 -7.76 -11.03 -22.79
CA MET A 461 -7.18 -9.77 -22.27
C MET A 461 -8.05 -8.56 -22.56
N THR A 462 -8.57 -8.41 -23.79
CA THR A 462 -9.45 -7.28 -24.14
C THR A 462 -10.77 -7.31 -23.36
N ASN A 463 -11.33 -8.48 -23.09
CA ASN A 463 -12.51 -8.60 -22.22
C ASN A 463 -12.19 -8.26 -20.76
N LEU A 464 -11.02 -8.63 -20.25
CA LEU A 464 -10.61 -8.23 -18.91
C LEU A 464 -10.50 -6.70 -18.79
N ALA A 465 -9.94 -6.02 -19.79
CA ALA A 465 -9.88 -4.56 -19.79
C ALA A 465 -11.28 -3.92 -19.70
N ARG A 466 -12.25 -4.40 -20.50
CA ARG A 466 -13.64 -3.91 -20.44
C ARG A 466 -14.28 -4.17 -19.08
N ASN A 467 -14.16 -5.41 -18.58
CA ASN A 467 -14.72 -5.79 -17.29
C ASN A 467 -14.09 -5.02 -16.11
N ALA A 468 -12.80 -4.66 -16.22
CA ALA A 468 -12.12 -3.84 -15.22
C ALA A 468 -12.67 -2.42 -15.18
N ALA A 469 -12.87 -1.81 -16.35
CA ALA A 469 -13.54 -0.52 -16.46
C ALA A 469 -14.94 -0.59 -15.83
N ASP A 470 -15.77 -1.55 -16.24
CA ASP A 470 -17.13 -1.71 -15.71
C ASP A 470 -17.17 -1.93 -14.19
N ALA A 471 -16.20 -2.69 -13.65
CA ALA A 471 -16.13 -3.00 -12.22
C ALA A 471 -15.65 -1.81 -11.36
N LEU A 472 -14.94 -0.84 -11.95
CA LEU A 472 -14.40 0.33 -11.26
C LEU A 472 -15.23 1.60 -11.49
N VAL A 473 -16.13 1.63 -12.49
CA VAL A 473 -17.04 2.76 -12.70
C VAL A 473 -17.83 3.06 -11.42
N GLY A 474 -17.80 4.33 -11.00
CA GLY A 474 -18.43 4.80 -9.77
C GLY A 474 -17.62 4.51 -8.49
N ILE A 475 -16.51 3.77 -8.58
CA ILE A 475 -15.56 3.52 -7.49
C ILE A 475 -14.32 4.40 -7.64
N MET A 476 -13.77 4.48 -8.86
CA MET A 476 -12.63 5.33 -9.22
C MET A 476 -13.02 6.25 -10.39
N ASP A 477 -12.20 7.26 -10.66
CA ASP A 477 -12.37 8.13 -11.82
C ASP A 477 -11.82 7.50 -13.12
N ASN A 478 -12.11 8.14 -14.26
CA ASN A 478 -11.68 7.61 -15.56
C ASN A 478 -10.15 7.59 -15.73
N TYR A 479 -9.43 8.53 -15.09
CA TYR A 479 -7.98 8.61 -15.17
C TYR A 479 -7.33 7.40 -14.48
N THR A 480 -7.75 7.11 -13.26
CA THR A 480 -7.28 5.97 -12.47
C THR A 480 -7.63 4.65 -13.13
N ILE A 481 -8.87 4.52 -13.66
CA ILE A 481 -9.29 3.31 -14.39
C ILE A 481 -8.39 3.09 -15.61
N SER A 482 -8.15 4.15 -16.38
CA SER A 482 -7.31 4.07 -17.58
C SER A 482 -5.86 3.75 -17.23
N GLU A 483 -5.28 4.43 -16.24
CA GLU A 483 -3.92 4.18 -15.75
C GLU A 483 -3.76 2.72 -15.31
N TRP A 484 -4.69 2.21 -14.49
CA TRP A 484 -4.61 0.84 -14.00
C TRP A 484 -4.71 -0.19 -15.14
N ILE A 485 -5.62 0.00 -16.10
CA ILE A 485 -5.74 -0.88 -17.27
C ILE A 485 -4.48 -0.81 -18.14
N GLU A 486 -3.94 0.39 -18.35
CA GLU A 486 -2.72 0.65 -19.12
C GLU A 486 -1.49 -0.01 -18.49
N GLN A 487 -1.39 0.02 -17.16
CA GLN A 487 -0.29 -0.62 -16.43
C GLN A 487 -0.43 -2.14 -16.36
N ARG A 488 -1.65 -2.67 -16.18
CA ARG A 488 -1.86 -4.09 -15.81
C ARG A 488 -2.30 -5.00 -16.94
N ILE A 489 -3.06 -4.51 -17.91
CA ILE A 489 -3.68 -5.35 -18.95
C ILE A 489 -3.13 -5.01 -20.34
N TYR A 490 -2.99 -3.71 -20.63
CA TYR A 490 -2.61 -3.25 -21.96
C TYR A 490 -1.24 -3.74 -22.47
N PRO A 491 -0.19 -3.93 -21.64
CA PRO A 491 1.11 -4.40 -22.13
C PRO A 491 1.02 -5.77 -22.83
N TYR A 492 0.13 -6.64 -22.33
CA TYR A 492 -0.12 -7.94 -22.96
C TYR A 492 -0.86 -7.80 -24.28
N ILE A 493 -1.83 -6.88 -24.39
CA ILE A 493 -2.54 -6.61 -25.65
C ILE A 493 -1.53 -6.16 -26.72
N VAL A 494 -0.60 -5.25 -26.35
CA VAL A 494 0.45 -4.75 -27.25
C VAL A 494 1.38 -5.88 -27.73
N GLU A 495 1.84 -6.76 -26.82
CA GLU A 495 2.70 -7.88 -27.22
C GLU A 495 1.94 -8.92 -28.07
N LEU A 496 0.66 -9.17 -27.80
CA LEU A 496 -0.17 -10.05 -28.64
C LEU A 496 -0.41 -9.46 -30.04
N ASP A 497 -0.64 -8.14 -30.16
CA ASP A 497 -0.73 -7.44 -31.46
C ASP A 497 0.58 -7.54 -32.24
N LYS A 498 1.72 -7.42 -31.55
CA LYS A 498 3.05 -7.58 -32.14
C LYS A 498 3.30 -9.01 -32.62
N ILE A 499 2.87 -10.02 -31.87
CA ILE A 499 2.88 -11.43 -32.33
C ILE A 499 2.01 -11.57 -33.58
N GLN A 500 0.81 -11.01 -33.59
CA GLN A 500 -0.10 -11.05 -34.73
C GLN A 500 0.57 -10.47 -35.99
N ASN A 501 1.08 -9.24 -35.88
CA ASN A 501 1.73 -8.53 -36.97
C ASN A 501 2.99 -9.25 -37.47
N SER A 502 3.80 -9.77 -36.54
CA SER A 502 4.99 -10.56 -36.87
C SER A 502 4.63 -11.85 -37.60
N SER A 503 3.54 -12.52 -37.20
CA SER A 503 3.04 -13.72 -37.88
C SER A 503 2.68 -13.42 -39.33
N PHE A 504 1.98 -12.31 -39.59
CA PHE A 504 1.62 -11.91 -40.95
C PHE A 504 2.85 -11.57 -41.78
N ALA A 505 3.82 -10.87 -41.19
CA ALA A 505 5.07 -10.53 -41.86
C ALA A 505 5.87 -11.78 -42.27
N LEU A 506 5.96 -12.77 -41.38
CA LEU A 506 6.68 -14.03 -41.64
C LEU A 506 5.97 -14.88 -42.71
N LYS A 507 4.64 -14.95 -42.66
CA LYS A 507 3.85 -15.76 -43.61
C LYS A 507 3.77 -15.16 -45.02
N LYS A 508 4.06 -13.87 -45.18
CA LYS A 508 4.13 -13.20 -46.50
C LYS A 508 5.41 -13.51 -47.27
N VAL A 509 6.43 -14.09 -46.65
CA VAL A 509 7.69 -14.42 -47.31
C VAL A 509 7.50 -15.66 -48.18
N LEU A 510 7.79 -15.52 -49.48
CA LEU A 510 7.67 -16.61 -50.46
C LEU A 510 9.01 -17.27 -50.80
N TYR A 511 10.11 -16.55 -50.61
CA TYR A 511 11.46 -16.99 -50.96
C TYR A 511 12.42 -16.62 -49.81
N TRP A 512 13.30 -17.55 -49.44
CA TRP A 512 14.29 -17.35 -48.38
C TRP A 512 15.70 -17.42 -48.95
N PRO A 513 16.63 -16.56 -48.49
CA PRO A 513 18.02 -16.64 -48.90
C PRO A 513 18.67 -17.93 -48.42
N ALA A 514 19.66 -18.42 -49.16
CA ALA A 514 20.55 -19.48 -48.68
C ALA A 514 21.32 -18.99 -47.45
N ARG A 515 21.63 -19.91 -46.53
CA ARG A 515 22.46 -19.61 -45.36
C ARG A 515 23.94 -19.49 -45.77
N PRO A 516 24.75 -18.73 -45.01
CA PRO A 516 24.41 -17.98 -43.80
C PRO A 516 23.62 -16.69 -44.09
N LEU A 517 22.82 -16.24 -43.13
CA LEU A 517 22.18 -14.92 -43.19
C LEU A 517 23.21 -13.82 -42.86
N PRO A 518 23.00 -12.57 -43.29
CA PRO A 518 23.93 -11.48 -43.01
C PRO A 518 24.22 -11.34 -41.50
N VAL A 519 25.50 -11.15 -41.16
CA VAL A 519 25.96 -10.93 -39.79
C VAL A 519 25.26 -9.71 -39.20
N LEU A 520 24.88 -9.81 -37.93
CA LEU A 520 24.23 -8.73 -37.22
C LEU A 520 25.22 -7.59 -36.93
N LYS A 521 25.13 -6.48 -37.69
CA LYS A 521 26.01 -5.30 -37.52
C LYS A 521 26.00 -4.70 -36.10
N GLU A 522 24.90 -4.83 -35.37
CA GLU A 522 24.81 -4.35 -33.99
C GLU A 522 25.82 -5.03 -33.05
N LEU A 523 26.31 -6.22 -33.40
CA LEU A 523 27.36 -6.92 -32.65
C LEU A 523 28.68 -6.15 -32.63
N GLU A 524 28.95 -5.29 -33.62
CA GLU A 524 30.13 -4.42 -33.66
C GLU A 524 30.14 -3.43 -32.48
N LYS A 525 28.96 -2.95 -32.06
CA LYS A 525 28.84 -2.07 -30.87
C LYS A 525 29.26 -2.76 -29.58
N HIS A 526 29.30 -4.08 -29.58
CA HIS A 526 29.71 -4.93 -28.47
C HIS A 526 31.13 -5.50 -28.66
N GLY A 527 31.90 -4.97 -29.62
CA GLY A 527 33.27 -5.41 -29.88
C GLY A 527 33.37 -6.78 -30.58
N ILE A 528 32.25 -7.33 -31.04
CA ILE A 528 32.21 -8.59 -31.77
C ILE A 528 32.26 -8.27 -33.26
N ALA A 529 33.48 -8.15 -33.80
CA ALA A 529 33.73 -7.95 -35.22
C ALA A 529 33.87 -9.32 -35.90
N LEU A 530 32.84 -9.74 -36.62
CA LEU A 530 32.84 -10.98 -37.41
C LEU A 530 32.89 -10.57 -38.89
N ASN A 531 34.06 -10.74 -39.51
CA ASN A 531 34.31 -10.44 -40.93
C ASN A 531 33.75 -11.52 -41.86
#